data_AF-A0A968BXT1-F1
#
_entry.id   AF-A0A968BXT1-F1
#
_cell.length_a   1.000
_cell.length_b   1.000
_cell.length_c   1.000
_cell.angle_alpha   90.00
_cell.angle_beta   90.00
_cell.angle_gamma   90.00
#
_symmetry.space_group_name_H-M   'P 1'
#
loop_
_entity.id
_entity.type
_entity.pdbx_description
1 polymer ?
#
loop_
_entity_poly.entity_id
_entity_poly.type
_entity_poly.pdbx_seq_one_letter_code
_entity_poly.pdbx_strand_id
1 'polypeptide(L)' 'MIGHLAKDRNIVDGQGEIATGGGVYFGSMVLRRLGLDVAVVTRLHPGDFGLLDEMKEAGVQVFATAAPETSGIAN' A
#
# COMPACT_ATOMS: atom_id res chain seq x y z
N MET A 1 3.46 0.33 11.45
CA MET A 1 4.38 -0.31 10.48
C MET A 1 5.11 0.74 9.68
N ILE A 2 6.34 0.47 9.26
CA ILE A 2 7.16 1.38 8.45
C ILE A 2 7.65 0.59 7.24
N GLY A 3 7.48 1.15 6.05
CA GLY A 3 7.86 0.50 4.81
C GLY A 3 7.10 1.08 3.61
N HIS A 4 7.42 0.58 2.42
CA HIS A 4 6.83 1.10 1.19
C HIS A 4 5.47 0.43 0.91
N LEU A 5 4.50 1.23 0.48
CA LEU A 5 3.36 0.72 -0.29
C LEU A 5 3.88 0.34 -1.68
N ALA A 6 3.36 -0.76 -2.22
CA ALA A 6 3.68 -1.20 -3.57
C ALA A 6 2.49 -1.03 -4.52
N LYS A 7 2.78 -0.65 -5.76
CA LYS A 7 1.87 -0.70 -6.90
C LYS A 7 2.44 -1.70 -7.89
N ASP A 8 2.00 -2.94 -7.75
CA ASP A 8 2.53 -4.06 -8.53
C ASP A 8 1.70 -4.26 -9.80
N ARG A 9 2.33 -4.85 -10.82
CA ARG A 9 1.66 -5.35 -12.01
C ARG A 9 1.80 -6.87 -12.06
N ASN A 10 0.78 -7.57 -11.60
CA ASN A 10 0.74 -9.02 -11.61
C ASN A 10 0.42 -9.51 -13.03
N ILE A 11 1.24 -10.38 -13.59
CA ILE A 11 1.15 -10.91 -14.95
C ILE A 11 0.90 -12.41 -14.88
N VAL A 12 -0.31 -12.82 -15.27
CA VAL A 12 -0.70 -14.23 -15.34
C VAL A 12 -1.10 -14.56 -16.76
N ASP A 13 -0.45 -15.56 -17.36
CA ASP A 13 -0.68 -15.97 -18.76
C ASP A 13 -0.58 -14.79 -19.76
N GLY A 14 0.36 -13.88 -19.51
CA GLY A 14 0.59 -12.68 -20.31
C GLY A 14 -0.40 -11.53 -20.08
N GLN A 15 -1.39 -11.70 -19.19
CA GLN A 15 -2.37 -10.67 -18.83
C GLN A 15 -1.94 -9.96 -17.56
N GLY A 16 -1.80 -8.64 -17.63
CA GLY A 16 -1.32 -7.81 -16.52
C GLY A 16 -2.44 -7.07 -15.79
N GLU A 17 -2.48 -7.16 -14.46
CA GLU A 17 -3.39 -6.44 -13.58
C GLU A 17 -2.60 -5.58 -12.58
N ILE A 18 -3.08 -4.36 -12.31
CA ILE A 18 -2.48 -3.50 -11.28
C ILE A 18 -3.06 -3.85 -9.92
N ALA A 19 -2.20 -4.09 -8.94
CA ALA A 19 -2.59 -4.41 -7.57
C ALA A 19 -1.88 -3.51 -6.56
N THR A 20 -2.61 -3.10 -5.53
CA THR A 20 -2.03 -2.47 -4.34
C THR A 20 -1.43 -3.54 -3.45
N GLY A 21 -0.20 -3.33 -3.00
CA GLY A 21 0.54 -4.30 -2.22
C GLY A 21 1.55 -3.67 -1.28
N GLY A 22 2.60 -4.45 -0.99
CA GLY A 22 3.63 -4.11 -0.02
C GLY A 22 3.30 -4.61 1.39
N GLY A 23 4.35 -4.91 2.17
CA GLY A 23 4.19 -5.49 3.51
C GLY A 23 3.41 -4.58 4.47
N VAL A 24 3.51 -3.26 4.30
CA VAL A 24 2.74 -2.30 5.11
C VAL A 24 1.25 -2.34 4.80
N TYR A 25 0.85 -2.62 3.55
CA TYR A 25 -0.54 -2.72 3.16
C TYR A 25 -1.17 -3.97 3.79
N PHE A 26 -0.68 -5.16 3.43
CA PHE A 26 -1.26 -6.41 3.94
C PHE A 26 -1.18 -6.54 5.46
N GLY A 27 -0.02 -6.20 6.05
CA GLY A 27 0.17 -6.33 7.49
C GLY A 27 -0.73 -5.39 8.30
N SER A 28 -0.88 -4.14 7.85
CA SER A 28 -1.70 -3.17 8.61
C SER A 28 -3.18 -3.49 8.53
N MET A 29 -3.66 -3.96 7.38
CA MET A 29 -5.07 -4.34 7.19
C MET A 29 -5.44 -5.52 8.08
N VAL A 30 -4.58 -6.55 8.18
CA VAL A 30 -4.81 -7.69 9.08
C VAL A 30 -4.82 -7.24 10.55
N LEU A 31 -3.80 -6.49 10.99
CA LEU A 31 -3.72 -6.00 12.36
C LEU A 31 -4.93 -5.13 12.72
N ARG A 32 -5.37 -4.28 11.79
CA ARG A 32 -6.54 -3.43 11.98
C ARG A 32 -7.82 -4.25 12.10
N ARG A 33 -7.99 -5.29 11.27
CA ARG A 33 -9.16 -6.18 11.32
C ARG A 33 -9.21 -7.05 12.58
N LEU A 34 -8.06 -7.27 13.22
CA LEU A 34 -7.96 -7.90 14.55
C LEU A 34 -8.29 -6.94 15.70
N GLY A 35 -8.64 -5.68 15.40
CA GLY A 35 -9.06 -4.69 16.40
C GLY A 35 -7.92 -3.90 17.04
N LEU A 36 -6.70 -3.99 16.50
CA LEU A 36 -5.60 -3.17 16.98
C LEU A 36 -5.63 -1.76 16.38
N ASP A 37 -5.07 -0.80 17.11
CA ASP A 37 -4.75 0.51 16.58
C ASP A 37 -3.45 0.43 15.78
N VAL A 38 -3.52 0.81 14.51
CA VAL A 38 -2.43 0.64 13.57
C VAL A 38 -2.15 1.96 12.88
N ALA A 39 -0.87 2.36 12.88
CA ALA A 39 -0.35 3.43 12.06
C ALA A 39 0.60 2.88 10.99
N VAL A 40 0.63 3.49 9.81
CA VAL A 40 1.56 3.19 8.72
C VAL A 40 2.33 4.44 8.33
N VAL A 41 3.66 4.35 8.29
CA VAL A 41 4.53 5.38 7.74
C VAL A 41 5.10 4.86 6.42
N THR A 42 4.81 5.57 5.33
CA THR A 42 5.16 5.14 3.96
C THR A 42 5.59 6.32 3.09
N ARG A 43 6.14 6.01 1.92
CA ARG A 43 6.47 6.98 0.87
C ARG A 43 6.13 6.39 -0.49
N LEU A 44 5.65 7.23 -1.40
CA LEU A 44 5.21 6.87 -2.75
C LEU A 44 5.07 8.13 -3.63
N HIS A 45 4.88 7.95 -4.92
CA HIS A 45 4.63 9.06 -5.85
C HIS A 45 3.29 9.75 -5.52
N PRO A 46 3.20 11.10 -5.52
CA PRO A 46 1.96 11.84 -5.20
C PRO A 46 0.73 11.41 -6.02
N GLY A 47 0.93 11.04 -7.28
CA GLY A 47 -0.14 10.56 -8.16
C GLY A 47 -0.76 9.22 -7.72
N ASP A 48 -0.09 8.47 -6.85
CA ASP A 48 -0.57 7.20 -6.30
C ASP A 48 -1.09 7.34 -4.86
N PHE A 49 -1.24 8.55 -4.32
CA PHE A 49 -1.72 8.75 -2.95
C PHE A 49 -3.13 8.20 -2.71
N GLY A 50 -3.94 8.08 -3.77
CA GLY A 50 -5.26 7.43 -3.69
C GLY A 50 -5.20 5.95 -3.32
N LEU A 51 -4.08 5.25 -3.56
CA LEU A 51 -3.90 3.86 -3.14
C LEU A 51 -3.90 3.69 -1.61
N LEU A 52 -3.73 4.78 -0.86
CA LEU A 52 -3.77 4.79 0.61
C LEU A 52 -5.19 4.86 1.17
N ASP A 53 -6.20 5.18 0.34
CA ASP A 53 -7.54 5.52 0.82
C ASP A 53 -8.23 4.31 1.43
N GLU A 54 -8.08 3.12 0.84
CA GLU A 54 -8.60 1.87 1.40
C GLU A 54 -8.08 1.61 2.83
N MET A 55 -6.80 1.90 3.09
CA MET A 55 -6.22 1.75 4.43
C MET A 55 -6.82 2.75 5.41
N LYS A 56 -7.00 4.01 4.98
CA LYS A 56 -7.62 5.06 5.81
C LYS A 56 -9.08 4.72 6.13
N GLU A 57 -9.82 4.24 5.14
CA GLU A 57 -11.22 3.80 5.28
C GLU A 57 -11.35 2.61 6.24
N ALA A 58 -10.37 1.70 6.23
CA ALA A 58 -10.28 0.62 7.23
C ALA A 58 -9.92 1.11 8.65
N GLY A 59 -9.58 2.38 8.82
CA GLY A 59 -9.19 3.00 10.09
C GLY A 59 -7.72 2.84 10.45
N VAL A 60 -6.84 2.55 9.46
CA VAL A 60 -5.39 2.64 9.64
C VAL A 60 -4.98 4.12 9.55
N GLN A 61 -4.21 4.59 10.54
CA GLN A 61 -3.66 5.94 10.49
C GLN A 61 -2.47 5.98 9.54
N VAL A 62 -2.53 6.74 8.45
CA VAL A 62 -1.48 6.77 7.43
C VAL A 62 -0.71 8.09 7.46
N PHE A 63 0.61 7.98 7.57
CA PHE A 63 1.57 9.08 7.42
C PHE A 63 2.36 8.84 6.13
N ALA A 64 2.01 9.58 5.08
CA ALA A 64 2.65 9.45 3.77
C ALA A 64 3.54 10.65 3.48
N THR A 65 4.74 10.38 2.95
CA THR A 65 5.65 11.40 2.42
C THR A 65 5.80 11.20 0.92
N ALA A 66 5.84 12.30 0.16
CA ALA A 66 6.07 12.24 -1.28
C ALA A 66 7.44 11.64 -1.61
N ALA A 67 7.48 10.81 -2.64
CA ALA A 67 8.69 10.28 -3.27
C ALA A 67 8.65 10.51 -4.79
N PRO A 68 9.79 10.49 -5.49
CA PRO A 68 9.81 10.58 -6.95
C PRO A 68 9.07 9.41 -7.64
N GLU A 69 9.02 8.25 -6.98
CA GLU A 69 8.45 7.02 -7.53
C GLU A 69 7.72 6.21 -6.45
N THR A 70 6.76 5.40 -6.87
CA THR A 70 6.09 4.37 -6.06
C THR A 70 6.81 3.04 -6.28
N SER A 71 7.11 2.31 -5.20
CA SER A 71 7.71 0.98 -5.34
C SER A 71 6.75 0.01 -6.03
N GLY A 72 7.28 -0.94 -6.78
CA GLY A 72 6.49 -1.99 -7.39
C GLY A 72 7.34 -2.91 -8.25
N ILE A 73 6.79 -4.07 -8.60
CA ILE A 73 7.35 -5.00 -9.56
C ILE A 73 6.33 -5.35 -10.64
N ALA A 74 6.81 -5.75 -11.82
CA ALA A 74 6.02 -6.47 -12.80
C ALA A 74 6.46 -7.94 -12.78
N ASN A 75 5.58 -8.85 -12.38
CA ASN A 75 5.92 -10.25 -12.08
C ASN A 75 4.89 -11.22 -12.63
#